data_AF-A0A0C5XBC6-F1
#
_entry.id   AF-A0A0C5XBC6-F1
#
_cell.length_a   1.000
_cell.length_b   1.000
_cell.length_c   1.000
_cell.angle_alpha   90.00
_cell.angle_beta   90.00
_cell.angle_gamma   90.00
#
_symmetry.space_group_name_H-M   'P 1'
#
loop_
_entity.id
_entity.type
_entity.pdbx_description
1 polymer ?
#
loop_
_entity_poly.entity_id
_entity_poly.type
_entity_poly.pdbx_seq_one_letter_code
_entity_poly.pdbx_strand_id
1 'polypeptide(L)'
;MTNRRKSEPPAAGLDIIADCKEFLVDYLTAAFPVRQMRTYTDDSGTVRSEPMIDEAGQPVLCREAIAMRDQLLEQLCALPVVGSALDHIIGHFGTEAVAEVTGRSRRIIVDADGRQRIERRSARTNLAETDIFMRGEKRILIFSDAGGTGRSYHASLDAPNQSRRIHYLLEPGWRADAAIQGLGRTHRTHQACPPLFRPVSTDCRGERRFISTIARRLDSLGALTRGQRQTGGQGLFDPRDNLESDFARESLDQWFRLLFQAKLQSVRFDQFQSLTGLNLAGEGGGLTETLPTIQRWLNRILALRIDLQNAIFDEYLGLIEARVEKAREAGTLDLGVETIAADRISILGRTVIRRDPVSGAETEILRIETEERYRPLTLERAHWLLADPEARGLINPRSGKAAICRPTFSLTDEEGRTVRRYELVRPTRTERHRQDLFAETHWTDVDRASFDEVWQAECEAMTAQTRTQIIYLVTGLLLPVWGKLPDDHVQVWRLTSDDGQSLLGRLIPAPLVERIASAFGISAHVEIDLGARVEHVRTSGEIMPIGALRLKRALVAGDQRLELLDWKPEALPHLKAAGCFTEIIQHRTRLFVPPSRALEILARITD
;
A
#
# COMPACT_ATOMS: atom_id res chain seq x y z
N MET A 1 -5.01 -50.57 -62.90
CA MET A 1 -3.83 -50.72 -62.02
C MET A 1 -2.90 -49.56 -62.36
N THR A 2 -2.43 -48.66 -61.51
CA THR A 2 -2.46 -48.49 -60.05
C THR A 2 -2.03 -47.04 -59.87
N ASN A 3 -2.91 -46.17 -59.37
CA ASN A 3 -2.53 -44.80 -59.00
C ASN A 3 -2.62 -44.73 -57.47
N ARG A 4 -1.56 -45.23 -56.81
CA ARG A 4 -1.42 -45.15 -55.34
C ARG A 4 -1.17 -43.69 -54.99
N ARG A 5 -2.23 -42.97 -54.61
CA ARG A 5 -2.10 -41.80 -53.75
C ARG A 5 -1.36 -42.27 -52.49
N LYS A 6 -0.20 -41.67 -52.22
CA LYS A 6 0.45 -41.77 -50.92
C LYS A 6 -0.59 -41.37 -49.86
N SER A 7 -0.79 -42.22 -48.87
CA SER A 7 -1.54 -41.87 -47.66
C SER A 7 -0.91 -40.62 -47.06
N GLU A 8 -1.71 -39.56 -46.88
CA GLU A 8 -1.33 -38.44 -46.01
C GLU A 8 -0.92 -39.02 -44.65
N PRO A 9 0.18 -38.52 -44.04
CA PRO A 9 0.53 -38.94 -42.69
C PRO A 9 -0.67 -38.62 -41.77
N PRO A 10 -1.00 -39.50 -40.80
CA PRO A 10 -2.03 -39.20 -39.81
C PRO A 10 -1.69 -37.84 -39.19
N ALA A 11 -2.66 -36.93 -39.15
CA ALA A 11 -2.49 -35.59 -38.64
C ALA A 11 -1.78 -35.67 -37.28
N ALA A 12 -0.49 -35.28 -37.26
CA ALA A 12 0.25 -35.19 -36.01
C ALA A 12 -0.54 -34.26 -35.09
N GLY A 13 -0.84 -34.73 -33.88
CA GLY A 13 -1.49 -33.88 -32.87
C GLY A 13 -0.68 -32.59 -32.74
N LEU A 14 -1.36 -31.45 -32.71
CA LEU A 14 -0.70 -30.19 -32.43
C LEU A 14 -0.15 -30.25 -31.00
N ASP A 15 1.14 -29.99 -30.85
CA ASP A 15 1.83 -29.85 -29.57
C ASP A 15 2.48 -28.47 -29.51
N ILE A 16 1.63 -27.45 -29.34
CA ILE A 16 2.02 -26.05 -29.32
C ILE A 16 2.14 -25.61 -27.87
N ILE A 17 3.31 -25.10 -27.54
CA ILE A 17 3.62 -24.49 -26.25
C ILE A 17 3.67 -22.98 -26.46
N ALA A 18 2.70 -22.26 -25.91
CA ALA A 18 2.65 -20.80 -25.97
C ALA A 18 3.22 -20.20 -24.67
N ASP A 19 4.55 -20.25 -24.52
CA ASP A 19 5.26 -19.64 -23.40
C ASP A 19 6.27 -18.57 -23.86
N CYS A 20 7.00 -18.00 -22.90
CA CYS A 20 8.02 -16.98 -23.18
C CYS A 20 9.38 -17.56 -23.56
N LYS A 21 9.56 -18.88 -23.58
CA LYS A 21 10.88 -19.49 -23.83
C LYS A 21 11.34 -19.27 -25.24
N GLU A 22 10.45 -19.32 -26.23
CA GLU A 22 10.80 -19.03 -27.63
C GLU A 22 11.52 -17.68 -27.75
N PHE A 23 10.96 -16.63 -27.15
CA PHE A 23 11.59 -15.30 -27.14
C PHE A 23 12.95 -15.28 -26.44
N LEU A 24 13.09 -16.01 -25.34
CA LEU A 24 14.36 -16.10 -24.60
C LEU A 24 15.42 -16.89 -25.38
N VAL A 25 15.02 -17.98 -26.02
CA VAL A 25 15.87 -18.82 -26.88
C VAL A 25 16.35 -18.01 -28.07
N ASP A 26 15.45 -17.31 -28.77
CA ASP A 26 15.80 -16.44 -29.89
C ASP A 26 16.76 -15.32 -29.45
N TYR A 27 16.46 -14.68 -28.32
CA TYR A 27 17.32 -13.64 -27.76
C TYR A 27 18.72 -14.16 -27.43
N LEU A 28 18.83 -15.28 -26.71
CA LEU A 28 20.12 -15.87 -26.34
C LEU A 28 20.88 -16.37 -27.59
N THR A 29 20.18 -16.94 -28.56
CA THR A 29 20.80 -17.39 -29.81
C THR A 29 21.39 -16.22 -30.60
N ALA A 30 20.69 -15.08 -30.63
CA ALA A 30 21.11 -13.90 -31.38
C ALA A 30 22.12 -13.02 -30.65
N ALA A 31 21.98 -12.84 -29.33
CA ALA A 31 22.66 -11.81 -28.56
C ALA A 31 23.70 -12.32 -27.56
N PHE A 32 23.78 -13.63 -27.29
CA PHE A 32 24.78 -14.15 -26.35
C PHE A 32 26.20 -13.86 -26.87
N PRO A 33 27.09 -13.30 -26.03
CA PRO A 33 28.40 -12.83 -26.47
C PRO A 33 29.35 -14.01 -26.75
N VAL A 34 29.31 -14.52 -27.98
CA VAL A 34 30.16 -15.63 -28.45
C VAL A 34 31.41 -15.18 -29.21
N ARG A 35 31.55 -13.87 -29.48
CA ARG A 35 32.72 -13.35 -30.22
C ARG A 35 33.94 -13.28 -29.31
N GLN A 36 35.07 -13.77 -29.81
CA GLN A 36 36.36 -13.64 -29.15
C GLN A 36 36.78 -12.16 -29.12
N MET A 37 37.22 -11.70 -27.96
CA MET A 37 37.75 -10.34 -27.78
C MET A 37 39.27 -10.38 -27.71
N ARG A 38 39.94 -9.39 -28.33
CA ARG A 38 41.37 -9.13 -28.17
C ARG A 38 41.56 -7.91 -27.28
N THR A 39 42.36 -8.06 -26.24
CA THR A 39 42.80 -6.94 -25.42
C THR A 39 43.98 -6.23 -26.08
N TYR A 40 43.92 -4.91 -26.18
CA TYR A 40 45.02 -4.05 -26.61
C TYR A 40 45.14 -2.88 -25.63
N THR A 41 46.34 -2.35 -25.48
CA THR A 41 46.58 -1.14 -24.68
C THR A 41 46.57 0.04 -25.63
N ASP A 42 45.72 1.03 -25.36
CA ASP A 42 45.71 2.27 -26.14
C ASP A 42 46.91 3.17 -25.78
N ASP A 43 47.11 4.24 -26.55
CA ASP A 43 48.23 5.18 -26.36
C ASP A 43 48.18 5.92 -25.01
N SER A 44 47.08 5.81 -24.25
CA SER A 44 46.92 6.36 -22.91
C SER A 44 47.29 5.38 -21.78
N GLY A 45 47.71 4.17 -22.13
CA GLY A 45 47.99 3.10 -21.16
C GLY A 45 46.74 2.38 -20.66
N THR A 46 45.56 2.65 -21.24
CA THR A 46 44.30 2.03 -20.85
C THR A 46 44.10 0.73 -21.64
N VAL A 47 43.89 -0.38 -20.95
CA VAL A 47 43.57 -1.67 -21.58
C VAL A 47 42.14 -1.62 -22.11
N ARG A 48 41.99 -1.79 -23.43
CA ARG A 48 40.70 -1.88 -24.13
C ARG A 48 40.56 -3.25 -24.78
N SER A 49 39.32 -3.63 -25.08
CA SER A 49 39.01 -4.89 -25.76
C SER A 49 38.22 -4.63 -27.03
N GLU A 50 38.62 -5.24 -28.14
CA GLU A 50 37.91 -5.18 -29.42
C GLU A 50 37.53 -6.59 -29.93
N PRO A 51 36.43 -6.75 -30.67
CA PRO A 51 36.05 -8.02 -31.27
C PRO A 51 37.07 -8.48 -32.31
N MET A 52 37.50 -9.74 -32.23
CA MET A 52 38.42 -10.32 -33.20
C MET A 52 37.73 -10.66 -34.52
N ILE A 53 38.45 -10.41 -35.61
CA ILE A 53 38.07 -10.73 -36.98
C ILE A 53 39.20 -11.55 -37.59
N ASP A 54 38.87 -12.60 -38.34
CA ASP A 54 39.85 -13.43 -39.05
C ASP A 54 40.34 -12.75 -40.35
N GLU A 55 41.29 -13.39 -41.03
CA GLU A 55 41.86 -12.91 -42.29
C GLU A 55 40.82 -12.78 -43.43
N ALA A 56 39.69 -13.48 -43.32
CA ALA A 56 38.58 -13.44 -44.27
C ALA A 56 37.50 -12.40 -43.92
N GLY A 57 37.71 -11.60 -42.86
CA GLY A 57 36.76 -10.59 -42.41
C GLY A 57 35.60 -11.15 -41.57
N GLN A 58 35.66 -12.41 -41.13
CA GLN A 58 34.61 -13.06 -40.34
C GLN A 58 34.87 -12.94 -38.83
N PRO A 59 33.82 -12.84 -37.98
CA PRO A 59 34.00 -12.80 -36.54
C PRO A 59 34.63 -14.08 -36.01
N VAL A 60 35.71 -13.95 -35.24
CA VAL A 60 36.30 -15.10 -34.53
C VAL A 60 35.41 -15.42 -33.33
N LEU A 61 34.99 -16.68 -33.20
CA LEU A 61 34.11 -17.12 -32.13
C LEU A 61 34.89 -17.86 -31.03
N CYS A 62 34.56 -17.55 -29.77
CA CYS A 62 35.08 -18.23 -28.59
C CYS A 62 34.34 -19.56 -28.39
N ARG A 63 35.05 -20.69 -28.46
CA ARG A 63 34.46 -22.02 -28.28
C ARG A 63 33.84 -22.21 -26.90
N GLU A 64 34.48 -21.69 -25.86
CA GLU A 64 33.96 -21.76 -24.49
C GLU A 64 32.65 -20.98 -24.35
N ALA A 65 32.58 -19.78 -24.94
CA ALA A 65 31.36 -18.96 -24.91
C ALA A 65 30.21 -19.58 -25.70
N ILE A 66 30.51 -20.25 -26.83
CA ILE A 66 29.52 -21.06 -27.56
C ILE A 66 28.99 -22.18 -26.66
N ALA A 67 29.88 -22.94 -26.01
CA ALA A 67 29.49 -24.03 -25.13
C ALA A 67 28.63 -23.54 -23.94
N MET A 68 28.97 -22.39 -23.34
CA MET A 68 28.17 -21.77 -22.28
C MET A 68 26.77 -21.36 -22.77
N ARG A 69 26.68 -20.77 -23.97
CA ARG A 69 25.39 -20.43 -24.59
C ARG A 69 24.54 -21.68 -24.79
N ASP A 70 25.13 -22.72 -25.39
CA ASP A 70 24.41 -23.93 -25.76
C ASP A 70 23.93 -24.68 -24.50
N GLN A 71 24.76 -24.74 -23.45
CA GLN A 71 24.37 -25.28 -22.15
C GLN A 71 23.23 -24.47 -21.50
N LEU A 72 23.28 -23.14 -21.57
CA LEU A 72 22.21 -22.28 -21.03
C LEU A 72 20.90 -22.50 -21.80
N LEU A 73 20.96 -22.61 -23.13
CA LEU A 73 19.80 -22.92 -23.96
C LEU A 73 19.21 -24.29 -23.62
N GLU A 74 20.06 -25.31 -23.44
CA GLU A 74 19.62 -26.66 -23.03
C GLU A 74 18.89 -26.62 -21.68
N GLN A 75 19.47 -25.95 -20.68
CA GLN A 75 18.84 -25.79 -19.37
C GLN A 75 17.51 -25.02 -19.46
N LEU A 76 17.47 -23.93 -20.22
CA LEU A 76 16.27 -23.12 -20.41
C LEU A 76 15.13 -23.93 -21.06
N CYS A 77 15.45 -24.72 -22.09
CA CYS A 77 14.49 -25.58 -22.77
C CYS A 77 14.00 -26.73 -21.89
N ALA A 78 14.81 -27.19 -20.93
CA ALA A 78 14.44 -28.23 -19.98
C ALA A 78 13.50 -27.76 -18.85
N LEU A 79 13.36 -26.44 -18.64
CA LEU A 79 12.46 -25.90 -17.61
C LEU A 79 10.98 -26.24 -17.92
N PRO A 80 10.11 -26.32 -16.91
CA PRO A 80 8.68 -26.48 -17.14
C PRO A 80 8.09 -25.28 -17.90
N VAL A 81 7.00 -25.51 -18.63
CA VAL A 81 6.27 -24.47 -19.35
C VAL A 81 5.53 -23.59 -18.35
N VAL A 82 5.69 -22.27 -18.45
CA VAL A 82 4.86 -21.31 -17.71
C VAL A 82 3.77 -20.82 -18.66
N GLY A 83 2.59 -21.42 -18.54
CA GLY A 83 1.44 -21.07 -19.38
C GLY A 83 0.90 -19.68 -19.07
N SER A 84 0.27 -19.05 -20.07
CA SER A 84 -0.38 -17.75 -19.87
C SER A 84 -1.60 -17.88 -18.95
N ALA A 85 -1.86 -16.85 -18.15
CA ALA A 85 -3.05 -16.81 -17.29
C ALA A 85 -4.35 -16.97 -18.10
N LEU A 86 -4.39 -16.41 -19.31
CA LEU A 86 -5.52 -16.57 -20.23
C LEU A 86 -5.78 -18.02 -20.58
N ASP A 87 -4.73 -18.75 -20.98
CA ASP A 87 -4.85 -20.15 -21.40
C ASP A 87 -5.19 -21.06 -20.22
N HIS A 88 -4.66 -20.79 -19.02
CA HIS A 88 -5.07 -21.51 -17.81
C HIS A 88 -6.54 -21.28 -17.44
N ILE A 89 -7.05 -20.05 -17.52
CA ILE A 89 -8.45 -19.76 -17.22
C ILE A 89 -9.36 -20.43 -18.26
N ILE A 90 -9.04 -20.33 -19.54
CA ILE A 90 -9.82 -20.96 -20.62
C ILE A 90 -9.74 -22.49 -20.51
N GLY A 91 -8.58 -23.06 -20.22
CA GLY A 91 -8.40 -24.49 -20.05
C GLY A 91 -9.16 -25.05 -18.84
N HIS A 92 -9.20 -24.30 -17.74
CA HIS A 92 -9.90 -24.73 -16.52
C HIS A 92 -11.43 -24.62 -16.63
N PHE A 93 -11.94 -23.49 -17.12
CA PHE A 93 -13.39 -23.22 -17.17
C PHE A 93 -14.04 -23.62 -18.50
N GLY A 94 -13.25 -23.84 -19.54
CA GLY A 94 -13.73 -24.15 -20.88
C GLY A 94 -14.22 -22.92 -21.66
N THR A 95 -14.33 -23.07 -22.98
CA THR A 95 -14.78 -22.01 -23.89
C THR A 95 -16.25 -21.67 -23.75
N GLU A 96 -17.05 -22.59 -23.20
CA GLU A 96 -18.50 -22.41 -22.99
C GLU A 96 -18.81 -21.48 -21.81
N ALA A 97 -17.91 -21.38 -20.82
CA ALA A 97 -18.11 -20.50 -19.65
C ALA A 97 -17.39 -19.16 -19.79
N VAL A 98 -16.33 -19.09 -20.61
CA VAL A 98 -15.41 -17.96 -20.73
C VAL A 98 -15.63 -17.20 -22.04
N ALA A 99 -16.00 -15.93 -21.91
CA ALA A 99 -16.02 -14.97 -23.00
C ALA A 99 -14.65 -14.29 -23.08
N GLU A 100 -14.02 -14.30 -24.25
CA GLU A 100 -12.70 -13.71 -24.45
C GLU A 100 -12.80 -12.50 -25.37
N VAL A 101 -12.34 -11.34 -24.89
CA VAL A 101 -12.38 -10.06 -25.61
C VAL A 101 -10.99 -9.40 -25.54
N THR A 102 -10.05 -9.97 -26.28
CA THR A 102 -8.62 -9.63 -26.22
C THR A 102 -8.09 -9.30 -27.62
N GLY A 103 -6.87 -8.79 -27.70
CA GLY A 103 -6.16 -8.58 -28.98
C GLY A 103 -5.63 -9.84 -29.68
N ARG A 104 -5.72 -11.03 -29.06
CA ARG A 104 -5.24 -12.29 -29.66
C ARG A 104 -5.99 -12.61 -30.96
N SER A 105 -5.25 -12.84 -32.03
CA SER A 105 -5.79 -13.30 -33.32
C SER A 105 -5.97 -14.82 -33.38
N ARG A 106 -5.35 -15.56 -32.45
CA ARG A 106 -5.41 -17.02 -32.33
C ARG A 106 -5.36 -17.44 -30.87
N ARG A 107 -6.02 -18.54 -30.53
CA ARG A 107 -5.91 -19.21 -29.23
C ARG A 107 -5.80 -20.72 -29.40
N ILE A 108 -5.26 -21.39 -28.40
CA ILE A 108 -5.20 -22.85 -28.32
C ILE A 108 -6.39 -23.31 -27.50
N ILE A 109 -7.12 -24.30 -28.00
CA ILE A 109 -8.16 -25.02 -27.27
C ILE A 109 -7.71 -26.45 -27.12
N VAL A 110 -7.76 -26.96 -25.91
CA VAL A 110 -7.54 -28.38 -25.61
C VAL A 110 -8.91 -29.04 -25.52
N ASP A 111 -9.15 -30.09 -26.30
CA ASP A 111 -10.38 -30.88 -26.20
C ASP A 111 -10.32 -31.87 -25.02
N ALA A 112 -11.43 -32.57 -24.76
CA ALA A 112 -11.53 -33.54 -23.67
C ALA A 112 -10.54 -34.72 -23.81
N ASP A 113 -10.05 -34.99 -25.03
CA ASP A 113 -9.08 -36.02 -25.33
C ASP A 113 -7.63 -35.50 -25.25
N GLY A 114 -7.43 -34.25 -24.81
CA GLY A 114 -6.12 -33.62 -24.67
C GLY A 114 -5.53 -33.12 -25.98
N ARG A 115 -6.28 -33.13 -27.09
CA ARG A 115 -5.78 -32.66 -28.39
C ARG A 115 -5.92 -31.16 -28.50
N GLN A 116 -4.87 -30.53 -29.00
CA GLN A 116 -4.88 -29.10 -29.24
C GLN A 116 -5.50 -28.75 -30.60
N ARG A 117 -6.29 -27.69 -30.61
CA ARG A 117 -6.86 -27.06 -31.81
C ARG A 117 -6.64 -25.56 -31.77
N ILE A 118 -6.18 -24.99 -32.88
CA ILE A 118 -6.06 -23.54 -33.02
C ILE A 118 -7.41 -22.95 -33.44
N GLU A 119 -7.91 -21.99 -32.68
CA GLU A 119 -9.07 -21.19 -33.07
C GLU A 119 -8.62 -19.79 -33.49
N ARG A 120 -9.13 -19.30 -34.63
CA ARG A 120 -8.90 -17.94 -35.10
C ARG A 120 -9.92 -16.98 -34.46
N ARG A 121 -9.44 -15.81 -34.08
CA ARG A 121 -10.25 -14.75 -33.46
C ARG A 121 -10.13 -13.45 -34.24
N SER A 122 -11.19 -12.67 -34.19
CA SER A 122 -11.32 -11.40 -34.91
C SER A 122 -12.08 -10.37 -34.06
N ALA A 123 -12.06 -9.11 -34.48
CA ALA A 123 -12.87 -8.07 -33.85
C ALA A 123 -14.37 -8.41 -33.83
N ARG A 124 -14.87 -9.17 -34.83
CA ARG A 124 -16.25 -9.67 -34.89
C ARG A 124 -16.51 -10.75 -33.85
N THR A 125 -15.55 -11.64 -33.63
CA THR A 125 -15.62 -12.64 -32.54
C THR A 125 -15.72 -11.94 -31.18
N ASN A 126 -14.94 -10.87 -30.96
CA ASN A 126 -14.98 -10.08 -29.73
C ASN A 126 -16.35 -9.42 -29.49
N LEU A 127 -17.07 -9.00 -30.55
CA LEU A 127 -18.44 -8.48 -30.41
C LEU A 127 -19.40 -9.59 -29.96
N ALA A 128 -19.37 -10.74 -30.65
CA ALA A 128 -20.22 -11.87 -30.29
C ALA A 128 -19.99 -12.33 -28.85
N GLU A 129 -18.73 -12.46 -28.42
CA GLU A 129 -18.36 -12.83 -27.04
C GLU A 129 -18.84 -11.80 -26.02
N THR A 130 -18.80 -10.51 -26.36
CA THR A 130 -19.36 -9.43 -25.50
C THR A 130 -20.86 -9.61 -25.34
N ASP A 131 -21.59 -9.82 -26.43
CA ASP A 131 -23.05 -9.95 -26.40
C ASP A 131 -23.48 -11.21 -25.63
N ILE A 132 -22.79 -12.33 -25.82
CA ILE A 132 -23.02 -13.59 -25.09
C ILE A 132 -22.83 -13.38 -23.58
N PHE A 133 -21.76 -12.67 -23.17
CA PHE A 133 -21.53 -12.34 -21.77
C PHE A 133 -22.63 -11.41 -21.20
N MET A 134 -23.03 -10.38 -21.95
CA MET A 134 -24.05 -9.41 -21.51
C MET A 134 -25.47 -10.02 -21.46
N ARG A 135 -25.74 -11.09 -22.22
CA ARG A 135 -26.95 -11.92 -22.09
C ARG A 135 -26.87 -12.94 -20.95
N GLY A 136 -25.68 -13.19 -20.40
CA GLY A 136 -25.48 -14.08 -19.25
C GLY A 136 -25.32 -15.54 -19.62
N GLU A 137 -25.21 -15.86 -20.91
CA GLU A 137 -24.90 -17.20 -21.42
C GLU A 137 -23.51 -17.64 -20.96
N LYS A 138 -22.53 -16.72 -21.01
CA LYS A 138 -21.20 -16.89 -20.42
C LYS A 138 -21.08 -16.11 -19.12
N ARG A 139 -20.55 -16.74 -18.08
CA ARG A 139 -20.43 -16.16 -16.73
C ARG A 139 -19.12 -15.44 -16.49
N ILE A 140 -18.07 -15.79 -17.24
CA ILE A 140 -16.72 -15.25 -17.09
C ILE A 140 -16.40 -14.43 -18.33
N LEU A 141 -15.83 -13.24 -18.13
CA LEU A 141 -15.31 -12.40 -19.22
C LEU A 141 -13.84 -12.10 -18.94
N ILE A 142 -12.99 -12.32 -19.93
CA ILE A 142 -11.61 -11.87 -19.92
C ILE A 142 -11.44 -10.82 -21.02
N PHE A 143 -10.87 -9.67 -20.68
CA PHE A 143 -10.60 -8.63 -21.67
C PHE A 143 -9.22 -8.01 -21.49
N SER A 144 -8.68 -7.51 -22.60
CA SER A 144 -7.44 -6.71 -22.61
C SER A 144 -7.69 -5.36 -23.30
N ASP A 145 -6.76 -4.42 -23.15
CA ASP A 145 -6.92 -3.07 -23.70
C ASP A 145 -7.12 -3.09 -25.23
N ALA A 146 -6.28 -3.85 -25.94
CA ALA A 146 -6.38 -4.05 -27.39
C ALA A 146 -7.70 -4.70 -27.84
N GLY A 147 -8.33 -5.50 -26.98
CA GLY A 147 -9.58 -6.18 -27.27
C GLY A 147 -10.83 -5.43 -26.79
N GLY A 148 -10.71 -4.50 -25.85
CA GLY A 148 -11.84 -3.90 -25.14
C GLY A 148 -12.19 -2.47 -25.57
N THR A 149 -11.49 -1.88 -26.52
CA THR A 149 -11.70 -0.50 -26.96
C THR A 149 -13.16 -0.23 -27.32
N GLY A 150 -13.75 0.80 -26.71
CA GLY A 150 -15.13 1.23 -26.95
C GLY A 150 -16.22 0.34 -26.33
N ARG A 151 -15.87 -0.76 -25.64
CA ARG A 151 -16.85 -1.69 -25.08
C ARG A 151 -17.18 -1.41 -23.62
N SER A 152 -18.28 -1.98 -23.13
CA SER A 152 -18.76 -1.82 -21.76
C SER A 152 -19.32 -3.13 -21.24
N TYR A 153 -18.93 -3.50 -20.02
CA TYR A 153 -19.21 -4.80 -19.39
C TYR A 153 -19.81 -4.65 -17.99
N HIS A 154 -20.21 -3.44 -17.61
CA HIS A 154 -20.90 -3.18 -16.35
C HIS A 154 -22.23 -3.95 -16.28
N ALA A 155 -22.77 -4.10 -15.08
CA ALA A 155 -24.11 -4.69 -14.88
C ALA A 155 -25.19 -3.69 -15.32
N SER A 156 -25.29 -3.43 -16.64
CA SER A 156 -26.24 -2.46 -17.21
C SER A 156 -27.68 -2.87 -16.89
N LEU A 157 -28.53 -1.88 -16.57
CA LEU A 157 -29.97 -2.09 -16.42
C LEU A 157 -30.64 -2.51 -17.75
N ASP A 158 -30.04 -2.15 -18.89
CA ASP A 158 -30.53 -2.52 -20.23
C ASP A 158 -30.14 -3.96 -20.63
N ALA A 159 -29.24 -4.60 -19.89
CA ALA A 159 -28.75 -5.93 -20.21
C ALA A 159 -29.46 -7.00 -19.35
N PRO A 160 -29.72 -8.21 -19.90
CA PRO A 160 -30.26 -9.31 -19.11
C PRO A 160 -29.34 -9.73 -17.95
N ASN A 161 -28.02 -9.73 -18.16
CA ASN A 161 -27.06 -10.09 -17.12
C ASN A 161 -26.74 -8.92 -16.19
N GLN A 162 -27.54 -8.76 -15.15
CA GLN A 162 -27.38 -7.73 -14.11
C GLN A 162 -26.58 -8.21 -12.89
N SER A 163 -25.94 -9.39 -12.96
CA SER A 163 -25.15 -9.94 -11.86
C SER A 163 -24.01 -9.00 -11.43
N ARG A 164 -23.70 -8.92 -10.14
CA ARG A 164 -22.56 -8.12 -9.65
C ARG A 164 -21.26 -8.52 -10.34
N ARG A 165 -20.53 -7.54 -10.87
CA ARG A 165 -19.22 -7.77 -11.50
C ARG A 165 -18.14 -7.89 -10.43
N ILE A 166 -17.47 -9.03 -10.36
CA ILE A 166 -16.24 -9.21 -9.58
C ILE A 166 -15.08 -9.10 -10.55
N HIS A 167 -14.44 -7.93 -10.60
CA HIS A 167 -13.38 -7.62 -11.55
C HIS A 167 -12.03 -7.99 -10.94
N TYR A 168 -11.45 -9.09 -11.41
CA TYR A 168 -10.09 -9.48 -11.09
C TYR A 168 -9.10 -8.73 -11.97
N LEU A 169 -8.20 -7.96 -11.36
CA LEU A 169 -7.17 -7.22 -12.07
C LEU A 169 -5.88 -8.05 -12.03
N LEU A 170 -5.65 -8.85 -13.07
CA LEU A 170 -4.47 -9.72 -13.19
C LEU A 170 -3.23 -8.94 -13.65
N GLU A 171 -3.36 -8.21 -14.76
CA GLU A 171 -2.26 -7.43 -15.34
C GLU A 171 -2.67 -5.97 -15.48
N PRO A 172 -2.44 -5.17 -14.44
CA PRO A 172 -2.61 -3.74 -14.54
C PRO A 172 -1.52 -3.15 -15.45
N GLY A 173 -1.95 -2.50 -16.53
CA GLY A 173 -1.01 -1.85 -17.45
C GLY A 173 -0.06 -0.88 -16.74
N TRP A 174 1.20 -0.80 -17.20
CA TRP A 174 2.24 0.09 -16.69
C TRP A 174 1.85 1.57 -16.65
N ARG A 175 0.89 1.93 -17.50
CA ARG A 175 0.30 3.25 -17.62
C ARG A 175 -1.03 3.27 -16.89
N ALA A 176 -1.10 3.99 -15.78
CA ALA A 176 -2.30 3.98 -14.96
C ALA A 176 -3.54 4.62 -15.63
N ASP A 177 -3.38 5.42 -16.69
CA ASP A 177 -4.50 5.83 -17.56
C ASP A 177 -5.13 4.63 -18.30
N ALA A 178 -4.32 3.66 -18.76
CA ALA A 178 -4.84 2.43 -19.36
C ALA A 178 -5.52 1.52 -18.33
N ALA A 179 -4.96 1.42 -17.12
CA ALA A 179 -5.59 0.67 -16.03
C ALA A 179 -6.96 1.27 -15.63
N ILE A 180 -7.04 2.60 -15.49
CA ILE A 180 -8.30 3.32 -15.26
C ILE A 180 -9.33 3.02 -16.34
N GLN A 181 -8.92 3.09 -17.61
CA GLN A 181 -9.82 2.80 -18.74
C GLN A 181 -10.35 1.37 -18.68
N GLY A 182 -9.52 0.40 -18.28
CA GLY A 182 -9.91 -0.98 -18.05
C GLY A 182 -10.96 -1.12 -16.93
N LEU A 183 -10.75 -0.48 -15.78
CA LEU A 183 -11.70 -0.49 -14.65
C LEU A 183 -13.04 0.18 -15.03
N GLY A 184 -12.98 1.26 -15.81
CA GLY A 184 -14.14 1.94 -16.37
C GLY A 184 -14.94 1.08 -17.36
N ARG A 185 -14.45 -0.10 -17.80
CA ARG A 185 -15.26 -1.01 -18.62
C ARG A 185 -16.34 -1.70 -17.79
N THR A 186 -16.09 -1.97 -16.51
CA THR A 186 -17.04 -2.65 -15.61
C THR A 186 -17.75 -1.69 -14.66
N HIS A 187 -17.34 -0.42 -14.62
CA HIS A 187 -17.94 0.61 -13.78
C HIS A 187 -18.45 1.77 -14.63
N ARG A 188 -19.78 1.93 -14.72
CA ARG A 188 -20.44 2.98 -15.51
C ARG A 188 -21.67 3.51 -14.80
N THR A 189 -22.13 4.68 -15.23
CA THR A 189 -23.48 5.17 -14.93
C THR A 189 -24.52 4.19 -15.48
N HIS A 190 -25.71 4.11 -14.87
CA HIS A 190 -26.80 3.22 -15.29
C HIS A 190 -26.57 1.71 -15.06
N GLN A 191 -25.77 1.36 -14.04
CA GLN A 191 -25.58 -0.03 -13.61
C GLN A 191 -26.55 -0.41 -12.47
N ALA A 192 -27.06 -1.64 -12.49
CA ALA A 192 -27.92 -2.22 -11.45
C ALA A 192 -27.19 -2.35 -10.10
N CYS A 193 -25.88 -2.60 -10.12
CA CYS A 193 -25.05 -2.64 -8.93
C CYS A 193 -23.59 -2.27 -9.25
N PRO A 194 -22.84 -1.74 -8.27
CA PRO A 194 -21.43 -1.44 -8.43
C PRO A 194 -20.56 -2.70 -8.49
N PRO A 195 -19.44 -2.67 -9.24
CA PRO A 195 -18.50 -3.77 -9.27
C PRO A 195 -17.72 -3.89 -7.95
N LEU A 196 -17.18 -5.08 -7.71
CA LEU A 196 -16.12 -5.33 -6.72
C LEU A 196 -14.80 -5.50 -7.46
N PHE A 197 -13.82 -4.64 -7.18
CA PHE A 197 -12.48 -4.78 -7.74
C PHE A 197 -11.62 -5.67 -6.83
N ARG A 198 -10.93 -6.63 -7.42
CA ARG A 198 -9.99 -7.54 -6.76
C ARG A 198 -8.65 -7.50 -7.49
N PRO A 199 -7.73 -6.61 -7.09
CA PRO A 199 -6.34 -6.70 -7.51
C PRO A 199 -5.79 -8.08 -7.13
N VAL A 200 -5.18 -8.76 -8.10
CA VAL A 200 -4.53 -10.04 -7.88
C VAL A 200 -3.02 -9.78 -7.86
N SER A 201 -2.33 -10.33 -6.87
CA SER A 201 -0.88 -10.34 -6.76
C SER A 201 -0.46 -11.76 -6.49
N THR A 202 0.69 -12.17 -7.01
CA THR A 202 1.38 -13.35 -6.50
C THR A 202 2.12 -13.03 -5.19
N ASP A 203 2.72 -14.04 -4.59
CA ASP A 203 3.66 -13.95 -3.46
C ASP A 203 5.01 -13.34 -3.85
N CYS A 204 5.21 -13.01 -5.13
CA CYS A 204 6.31 -12.18 -5.60
C CYS A 204 6.11 -10.74 -5.14
N ARG A 205 6.86 -10.29 -4.13
CA ARG A 205 6.75 -8.92 -3.61
C ARG A 205 7.04 -7.86 -4.67
N GLY A 206 7.80 -8.20 -5.71
CA GLY A 206 8.04 -7.31 -6.86
C GLY A 206 6.80 -6.96 -7.66
N GLU A 207 5.76 -7.80 -7.64
CA GLU A 207 4.49 -7.49 -8.30
C GLU A 207 3.68 -6.42 -7.56
N ARG A 208 3.94 -6.22 -6.26
CA ARG A 208 3.26 -5.17 -5.47
C ARG A 208 3.55 -3.76 -5.98
N ARG A 209 4.65 -3.59 -6.74
CA ARG A 209 4.94 -2.37 -7.53
C ARG A 209 3.77 -1.98 -8.44
N PHE A 210 3.11 -2.95 -9.04
CA PHE A 210 2.03 -2.65 -9.97
C PHE A 210 0.80 -2.15 -9.24
N ILE A 211 0.55 -2.71 -8.05
CA ILE A 211 -0.55 -2.34 -7.18
C ILE A 211 -0.42 -0.88 -6.70
N SER A 212 0.80 -0.45 -6.36
CA SER A 212 1.08 0.91 -5.90
C SER A 212 0.72 2.01 -6.90
N THR A 213 1.00 1.77 -8.17
CA THR A 213 0.77 2.75 -9.25
C THR A 213 -0.72 2.88 -9.57
N ILE A 214 -1.52 1.83 -9.34
CA ILE A 214 -2.97 1.83 -9.53
C ILE A 214 -3.66 2.51 -8.36
N ALA A 215 -3.21 2.27 -7.12
CA ALA A 215 -3.78 2.79 -5.89
C ALA A 215 -4.01 4.31 -5.93
N ARG A 216 -2.94 5.08 -6.16
CA ARG A 216 -3.00 6.55 -6.23
C ARG A 216 -3.93 7.08 -7.34
N ARG A 217 -4.06 6.34 -8.44
CA ARG A 217 -4.87 6.78 -9.60
C ARG A 217 -6.33 6.33 -9.51
N LEU A 218 -6.62 5.26 -8.78
CA LEU A 218 -7.98 4.93 -8.31
C LEU A 218 -8.53 6.04 -7.41
N ASP A 219 -7.71 6.61 -6.53
CA ASP A 219 -8.08 7.78 -5.72
C ASP A 219 -8.37 9.01 -6.61
N SER A 220 -7.63 9.16 -7.71
CA SER A 220 -7.85 10.22 -8.71
C SER A 220 -9.12 10.00 -9.57
N LEU A 221 -9.55 8.75 -9.78
CA LEU A 221 -10.77 8.38 -10.52
C LEU A 221 -12.03 8.92 -9.83
N GLY A 222 -12.11 8.81 -8.50
CA GLY A 222 -13.17 9.40 -7.69
C GLY A 222 -13.16 10.94 -7.72
N ALA A 223 -12.03 11.57 -8.04
CA ALA A 223 -11.94 13.02 -8.19
C ALA A 223 -12.56 13.53 -9.51
N LEU A 224 -12.55 12.72 -10.57
CA LEU A 224 -12.93 13.09 -11.94
C LEU A 224 -14.41 12.83 -12.29
N THR A 225 -15.12 11.97 -11.55
CA THR A 225 -16.56 11.73 -11.77
C THR A 225 -17.39 12.79 -11.03
N ARG A 226 -18.06 13.68 -11.79
CA ARG A 226 -19.06 14.62 -11.23
C ARG A 226 -20.12 13.83 -10.46
N GLY A 227 -20.22 14.03 -9.15
CA GLY A 227 -21.40 13.67 -8.35
C GLY A 227 -21.44 12.29 -7.68
N GLN A 228 -20.45 11.40 -7.88
CA GLN A 228 -20.40 10.11 -7.17
C GLN A 228 -18.97 9.82 -6.71
N ARG A 229 -18.65 10.16 -5.45
CA ARG A 229 -17.38 9.81 -4.79
C ARG A 229 -17.50 8.66 -3.81
N GLN A 230 -18.45 7.75 -4.01
CA GLN A 230 -18.65 6.59 -3.13
C GLN A 230 -17.88 5.32 -3.54
N THR A 231 -16.85 5.39 -4.39
CA THR A 231 -16.28 4.14 -4.96
C THR A 231 -14.76 4.01 -4.81
N GLY A 232 -14.35 3.21 -3.83
CA GLY A 232 -13.44 2.07 -4.08
C GLY A 232 -11.94 2.23 -3.77
N GLY A 233 -11.43 3.43 -3.49
CA GLY A 233 -10.00 3.61 -3.10
C GLY A 233 -9.76 3.59 -1.59
N GLN A 234 -10.75 4.01 -0.80
CA GLN A 234 -10.61 4.21 0.64
C GLN A 234 -10.45 2.88 1.37
N GLY A 235 -9.26 2.65 1.92
CA GLY A 235 -8.88 1.43 2.63
C GLY A 235 -8.45 0.27 1.73
N LEU A 236 -8.40 0.44 0.40
CA LEU A 236 -7.96 -0.62 -0.51
C LEU A 236 -6.43 -0.79 -0.52
N PHE A 237 -5.67 0.27 -0.19
CA PHE A 237 -4.21 0.28 -0.22
C PHE A 237 -3.62 1.03 0.98
N ASP A 238 -2.49 0.54 1.47
CA ASP A 238 -1.74 1.14 2.57
C ASP A 238 -0.84 2.27 2.01
N PRO A 239 -0.66 3.41 2.69
CA PRO A 239 0.31 4.42 2.28
C PRO A 239 1.73 3.86 2.01
N ARG A 240 2.10 2.78 2.68
CA ARG A 240 3.35 2.03 2.45
C ARG A 240 3.42 1.39 1.08
N ASP A 241 2.27 1.05 0.50
CA ASP A 241 2.22 0.50 -0.84
C ASP A 241 2.64 1.55 -1.85
N ASN A 242 2.58 2.87 -1.57
CA ASN A 242 2.99 3.91 -2.50
C ASN A 242 4.52 4.04 -2.64
N LEU A 243 5.10 3.24 -3.54
CA LEU A 243 6.52 3.27 -3.89
C LEU A 243 6.97 4.54 -4.65
N GLU A 244 6.06 5.45 -5.03
CA GLU A 244 6.42 6.73 -5.66
C GLU A 244 6.46 7.90 -4.66
N SER A 245 6.10 7.66 -3.39
CA SER A 245 6.12 8.67 -2.33
C SER A 245 7.54 9.17 -2.00
N ASP A 246 7.63 10.36 -1.41
CA ASP A 246 8.91 10.85 -0.88
C ASP A 246 9.43 9.93 0.23
N PHE A 247 8.53 9.34 1.04
CA PHE A 247 8.89 8.30 2.02
C PHE A 247 9.58 7.10 1.37
N ALA A 248 9.07 6.61 0.23
CA ALA A 248 9.68 5.51 -0.51
C ALA A 248 11.06 5.89 -1.08
N ARG A 249 11.18 7.09 -1.68
CA ARG A 249 12.46 7.58 -2.21
C ARG A 249 13.53 7.70 -1.11
N GLU A 250 13.17 8.32 0.00
CA GLU A 250 14.08 8.52 1.14
C GLU A 250 14.43 7.19 1.82
N SER A 251 13.48 6.25 1.91
CA SER A 251 13.73 4.90 2.43
C SER A 251 14.66 4.10 1.52
N LEU A 252 14.63 4.33 0.21
CA LEU A 252 15.54 3.68 -0.73
C LEU A 252 16.98 4.18 -0.57
N ASP A 253 17.15 5.50 -0.41
CA ASP A 253 18.46 6.08 -0.09
C ASP A 253 19.01 5.52 1.22
N GLN A 254 18.15 5.39 2.24
CA GLN A 254 18.52 4.75 3.49
C GLN A 254 18.89 3.27 3.30
N TRP A 255 18.13 2.53 2.49
CA TRP A 255 18.40 1.12 2.20
C TRP A 255 19.80 0.95 1.57
N PHE A 256 20.17 1.79 0.59
CA PHE A 256 21.52 1.75 0.00
C PHE A 256 22.63 2.06 1.02
N ARG A 257 22.41 2.99 1.95
CA ARG A 257 23.36 3.28 3.02
C ARG A 257 23.53 2.10 3.98
N LEU A 258 22.44 1.43 4.35
CA LEU A 258 22.50 0.23 5.19
C LEU A 258 23.18 -0.94 4.46
N LEU A 259 22.93 -1.08 3.15
CA LEU A 259 23.61 -2.07 2.32
C LEU A 259 25.13 -1.85 2.33
N PHE A 260 25.57 -0.61 2.10
CA PHE A 260 26.99 -0.24 2.11
C PHE A 260 27.64 -0.46 3.49
N GLN A 261 26.92 -0.21 4.57
CA GLN A 261 27.38 -0.45 5.94
C GLN A 261 27.35 -1.93 6.36
N ALA A 262 26.98 -2.85 5.44
CA ALA A 262 26.82 -4.29 5.71
C ALA A 262 25.85 -4.58 6.87
N LYS A 263 24.81 -3.75 7.01
CA LYS A 263 23.78 -3.88 8.05
C LYS A 263 22.55 -4.67 7.59
N LEU A 264 22.37 -4.82 6.28
CA LEU A 264 21.27 -5.60 5.72
C LEU A 264 21.59 -7.10 5.77
N GLN A 265 20.56 -7.92 5.95
CA GLN A 265 20.65 -9.37 5.99
C GLN A 265 20.35 -10.01 4.64
N SER A 266 19.56 -9.34 3.80
CA SER A 266 19.08 -9.88 2.52
C SER A 266 20.20 -10.16 1.53
N VAL A 267 21.18 -9.26 1.42
CA VAL A 267 22.27 -9.34 0.43
C VAL A 267 23.47 -8.51 0.86
N ARG A 268 24.67 -8.97 0.54
CA ARG A 268 25.89 -8.18 0.75
C ARG A 268 26.06 -7.14 -0.37
N PHE A 269 26.76 -6.05 -0.08
CA PHE A 269 27.01 -4.97 -1.03
C PHE A 269 27.69 -5.44 -2.34
N ASP A 270 28.78 -6.20 -2.23
CA ASP A 270 29.52 -6.78 -3.36
C ASP A 270 28.65 -7.70 -4.22
N GLN A 271 27.89 -8.56 -3.55
CA GLN A 271 26.99 -9.50 -4.19
C GLN A 271 25.85 -8.78 -4.92
N PHE A 272 25.27 -7.74 -4.31
CA PHE A 272 24.20 -6.96 -4.93
C PHE A 272 24.67 -6.25 -6.19
N GLN A 273 25.87 -5.65 -6.17
CA GLN A 273 26.45 -5.02 -7.37
C GLN A 273 26.70 -6.05 -8.47
N SER A 274 27.24 -7.22 -8.13
CA SER A 274 27.49 -8.30 -9.09
C SER A 274 26.20 -8.80 -9.74
N LEU A 275 25.14 -9.01 -8.95
CA LEU A 275 23.86 -9.52 -9.45
C LEU A 275 23.08 -8.50 -10.27
N THR A 276 23.16 -7.21 -9.91
CA THR A 276 22.34 -6.16 -10.54
C THR A 276 23.06 -5.39 -11.63
N GLY A 277 24.40 -5.48 -11.69
CA GLY A 277 25.24 -4.66 -12.56
C GLY A 277 25.21 -3.17 -12.21
N LEU A 278 24.73 -2.80 -11.00
CA LEU A 278 24.72 -1.42 -10.55
C LEU A 278 26.09 -1.05 -9.99
N ASN A 279 26.61 0.10 -10.43
CA ASN A 279 27.80 0.69 -9.82
C ASN A 279 27.36 1.60 -8.66
N LEU A 280 27.58 1.13 -7.43
CA LEU A 280 27.19 1.81 -6.19
C LEU A 280 28.39 2.38 -5.45
N ALA A 281 29.60 1.91 -5.74
CA ALA A 281 30.84 2.36 -5.12
C ALA A 281 31.38 3.60 -5.86
N GLY A 282 31.70 4.65 -5.11
CA GLY A 282 32.39 5.83 -5.61
C GLY A 282 33.92 5.69 -5.53
N GLU A 283 34.63 6.57 -6.24
CA GLU A 283 36.11 6.55 -6.34
C GLU A 283 36.82 6.76 -4.99
N GLY A 284 36.15 7.36 -4.00
CA GLY A 284 36.68 7.64 -2.66
C GLY A 284 36.42 6.56 -1.60
N GLY A 285 35.98 5.36 -1.98
CA GLY A 285 35.65 4.29 -1.02
C GLY A 285 34.35 4.50 -0.25
N GLY A 286 33.48 5.39 -0.73
CA GLY A 286 32.12 5.61 -0.25
C GLY A 286 31.06 5.19 -1.27
N LEU A 287 29.79 5.50 -0.99
CA LEU A 287 28.73 5.40 -1.99
C LEU A 287 28.94 6.44 -3.10
N THR A 288 28.53 6.12 -4.33
CA THR A 288 28.47 7.08 -5.43
C THR A 288 27.57 8.28 -5.09
N GLU A 289 27.93 9.47 -5.58
CA GLU A 289 27.16 10.70 -5.37
C GLU A 289 25.74 10.59 -5.96
N THR A 290 25.59 9.81 -7.03
CA THR A 290 24.30 9.62 -7.71
C THR A 290 23.84 8.18 -7.58
N LEU A 291 23.05 7.92 -6.54
CA LEU A 291 22.41 6.61 -6.34
C LEU A 291 21.36 6.32 -7.42
N PRO A 292 21.09 5.03 -7.73
CA PRO A 292 20.07 4.65 -8.70
C PRO A 292 18.68 5.14 -8.29
N THR A 293 17.91 5.60 -9.28
CA THR A 293 16.50 5.92 -9.07
C THR A 293 15.70 4.67 -8.69
N ILE A 294 14.56 4.86 -8.00
CA ILE A 294 13.67 3.77 -7.63
C ILE A 294 13.23 2.91 -8.83
N GLN A 295 12.96 3.53 -9.98
CA GLN A 295 12.61 2.81 -11.21
C GLN A 295 13.76 1.92 -11.69
N ARG A 296 14.99 2.45 -11.67
CA ARG A 296 16.19 1.70 -12.05
C ARG A 296 16.44 0.55 -11.08
N TRP A 297 16.36 0.80 -9.77
CA TRP A 297 16.52 -0.21 -8.73
C TRP A 297 15.47 -1.33 -8.85
N LEU A 298 14.19 -0.99 -8.96
CA LEU A 298 13.09 -1.95 -9.15
C LEU A 298 13.32 -2.83 -10.39
N ASN A 299 13.67 -2.23 -11.53
CA ASN A 299 13.91 -2.98 -12.76
C ASN A 299 15.07 -3.98 -12.63
N ARG A 300 16.06 -3.72 -11.78
CA ARG A 300 17.16 -4.67 -11.52
C ARG A 300 16.75 -5.77 -10.55
N ILE A 301 15.96 -5.45 -9.54
CA ILE A 301 15.47 -6.44 -8.58
C ILE A 301 14.55 -7.47 -9.24
N LEU A 302 13.75 -7.07 -10.23
CA LEU A 302 12.88 -7.99 -10.98
C LEU A 302 13.64 -9.10 -11.72
N ALA A 303 14.95 -8.97 -11.92
CA ALA A 303 15.79 -10.00 -12.52
C ALA A 303 16.41 -10.96 -11.49
N LEU A 304 16.21 -10.72 -10.19
CA LEU A 304 16.73 -11.56 -9.12
C LEU A 304 15.79 -12.75 -8.86
N ARG A 305 16.32 -13.78 -8.20
CA ARG A 305 15.50 -14.91 -7.71
C ARG A 305 14.44 -14.40 -6.72
N ILE A 306 13.25 -15.01 -6.75
CA ILE A 306 12.07 -14.59 -5.98
C ILE A 306 12.39 -14.48 -4.48
N ASP A 307 13.09 -15.44 -3.89
CA ASP A 307 13.44 -15.41 -2.46
C ASP A 307 14.29 -14.19 -2.10
N LEU A 308 15.28 -13.87 -2.93
CA LEU A 308 16.17 -12.72 -2.72
C LEU A 308 15.42 -11.40 -2.92
N GLN A 309 14.59 -11.34 -3.95
CA GLN A 309 13.70 -10.21 -4.19
C GLN A 309 12.81 -9.98 -2.97
N ASN A 310 12.15 -11.02 -2.47
CA ASN A 310 11.25 -10.94 -1.31
C ASN A 310 11.99 -10.46 -0.07
N ALA A 311 13.19 -10.99 0.21
CA ALA A 311 14.02 -10.54 1.33
C ALA A 311 14.40 -9.05 1.23
N ILE A 312 14.82 -8.58 0.04
CA ILE A 312 15.15 -7.18 -0.19
C ILE A 312 13.92 -6.28 0.00
N PHE A 313 12.76 -6.69 -0.55
CA PHE A 313 11.52 -5.94 -0.39
C PHE A 313 11.05 -5.90 1.06
N ASP A 314 11.26 -6.96 1.84
CA ASP A 314 10.88 -6.98 3.26
C ASP A 314 11.67 -5.95 4.08
N GLU A 315 12.97 -5.85 3.87
CA GLU A 315 13.80 -4.83 4.51
C GLU A 315 13.40 -3.42 4.05
N TYR A 316 13.20 -3.23 2.75
CA TYR A 316 12.85 -1.93 2.17
C TYR A 316 11.46 -1.44 2.63
N LEU A 317 10.45 -2.31 2.62
CA LEU A 317 9.11 -1.98 3.11
C LEU A 317 9.10 -1.73 4.62
N GLY A 318 9.94 -2.43 5.39
CA GLY A 318 10.15 -2.15 6.80
C GLY A 318 10.67 -0.74 7.06
N LEU A 319 11.58 -0.22 6.21
CA LEU A 319 12.06 1.16 6.29
C LEU A 319 10.96 2.18 5.97
N ILE A 320 10.16 1.93 4.93
CA ILE A 320 9.01 2.78 4.60
C ILE A 320 8.04 2.84 5.78
N GLU A 321 7.71 1.69 6.38
CA GLU A 321 6.81 1.63 7.52
C GLU A 321 7.34 2.41 8.72
N ALA A 322 8.62 2.21 9.08
CA ALA A 322 9.26 2.95 10.16
C ALA A 322 9.14 4.47 9.95
N ARG A 323 9.29 4.91 8.71
CA ARG A 323 9.25 6.33 8.34
C ARG A 323 7.83 6.87 8.32
N VAL A 324 6.88 6.12 7.78
CA VAL A 324 5.44 6.47 7.80
C VAL A 324 4.95 6.55 9.24
N GLU A 325 5.38 5.65 10.12
CA GLU A 325 5.00 5.69 11.53
C GLU A 325 5.61 6.90 12.24
N LYS A 326 6.90 7.19 12.02
CA LYS A 326 7.53 8.42 12.54
C LYS A 326 6.81 9.69 12.05
N ALA A 327 6.41 9.74 10.77
CA ALA A 327 5.66 10.86 10.23
C ALA A 327 4.23 10.95 10.79
N ARG A 328 3.59 9.80 11.05
CA ARG A 328 2.29 9.71 11.72
C ARG A 328 2.38 10.23 13.16
N GLU A 329 3.36 9.78 13.93
CA GLU A 329 3.63 10.25 15.31
C GLU A 329 3.99 11.74 15.37
N ALA A 330 4.62 12.27 14.32
CA ALA A 330 4.95 13.68 14.17
C ALA A 330 3.78 14.52 13.63
N GLY A 331 2.67 13.92 13.19
CA GLY A 331 1.54 14.64 12.59
C GLY A 331 1.82 15.23 11.20
N THR A 332 2.91 14.85 10.56
CA THR A 332 3.36 15.37 9.25
C THR A 332 3.01 14.47 8.07
N LEU A 333 2.28 13.38 8.31
CA LEU A 333 1.86 12.45 7.26
C LEU A 333 0.78 13.06 6.34
N ASP A 334 1.17 13.37 5.10
CA ASP A 334 0.26 13.82 4.04
C ASP A 334 -0.33 12.60 3.30
N LEU A 335 -1.63 12.35 3.50
CA LEU A 335 -2.41 11.29 2.84
C LEU A 335 -3.30 11.83 1.71
N GLY A 336 -3.21 13.13 1.39
CA GLY A 336 -4.06 13.78 0.40
C GLY A 336 -5.48 14.07 0.89
N VAL A 337 -6.48 13.95 0.00
CA VAL A 337 -7.88 14.29 0.30
C VAL A 337 -8.61 13.09 0.90
N GLU A 338 -8.88 13.12 2.20
CA GLU A 338 -9.62 12.06 2.89
C GLU A 338 -11.12 12.37 2.93
N THR A 339 -11.97 11.33 2.97
CA THR A 339 -13.41 11.50 3.21
C THR A 339 -13.73 10.93 4.56
N ILE A 340 -14.47 11.67 5.38
CA ILE A 340 -14.98 11.14 6.64
C ILE A 340 -16.12 10.18 6.30
N ALA A 341 -15.89 8.89 6.49
CA ALA A 341 -16.95 7.89 6.49
C ALA A 341 -17.53 7.85 7.90
N ALA A 342 -18.64 8.55 8.11
CA ALA A 342 -19.46 8.44 9.31
C ALA A 342 -20.87 8.02 8.89
N ASP A 343 -21.56 7.26 9.74
CA ASP A 343 -22.94 6.87 9.48
C ASP A 343 -23.87 8.09 9.60
N ARG A 344 -23.48 9.08 10.40
CA ARG A 344 -24.17 10.36 10.54
C ARG A 344 -23.19 11.53 10.62
N ILE A 345 -23.46 12.61 9.89
CA ILE A 345 -22.68 13.85 9.97
C ILE A 345 -23.63 15.02 10.20
N SER A 346 -23.53 15.64 11.38
CA SER A 346 -24.37 16.77 11.79
C SER A 346 -23.54 18.03 12.02
N ILE A 347 -23.91 19.14 11.39
CA ILE A 347 -23.24 20.43 11.59
C ILE A 347 -23.84 21.11 12.83
N LEU A 348 -23.08 21.17 13.92
CA LEU A 348 -23.50 21.78 15.19
C LEU A 348 -23.40 23.30 15.17
N GLY A 349 -22.50 23.88 14.38
CA GLY A 349 -22.31 25.33 14.33
C GLY A 349 -21.40 25.80 13.20
N ARG A 350 -21.58 27.06 12.80
CA ARG A 350 -20.78 27.73 11.77
C ARG A 350 -20.25 29.06 12.30
N THR A 351 -18.99 29.34 12.04
CA THR A 351 -18.34 30.59 12.42
C THR A 351 -17.56 31.15 11.24
N VAL A 352 -18.06 32.23 10.63
CA VAL A 352 -17.39 32.90 9.51
C VAL A 352 -16.11 33.56 10.02
N ILE A 353 -14.95 33.13 9.50
CA ILE A 353 -13.63 33.68 9.85
C ILE A 353 -13.11 34.76 8.90
N ARG A 354 -13.58 34.75 7.66
CA ARG A 354 -13.19 35.74 6.66
C ARG A 354 -14.24 35.79 5.55
N ARG A 355 -14.54 37.00 5.06
CA ARG A 355 -15.24 37.20 3.80
C ARG A 355 -14.26 37.79 2.79
N ASP A 356 -14.16 37.17 1.62
CA ASP A 356 -13.28 37.64 0.57
C ASP A 356 -13.81 38.94 -0.06
N PRO A 357 -12.99 40.01 -0.13
CA PRO A 357 -13.46 41.32 -0.58
C PRO A 357 -13.79 41.39 -2.09
N VAL A 358 -13.30 40.46 -2.91
CA VAL A 358 -13.50 40.46 -4.37
C VAL A 358 -14.64 39.53 -4.76
N SER A 359 -14.63 38.29 -4.26
CA SER A 359 -15.59 37.24 -4.60
C SER A 359 -16.79 37.18 -3.66
N GLY A 360 -16.72 37.82 -2.49
CA GLY A 360 -17.73 37.72 -1.44
C GLY A 360 -17.79 36.35 -0.76
N ALA A 361 -16.93 35.39 -1.14
CA ALA A 361 -16.94 34.05 -0.60
C ALA A 361 -16.50 34.03 0.87
N GLU A 362 -17.21 33.25 1.67
CA GLU A 362 -16.96 33.12 3.10
C GLU A 362 -16.06 31.93 3.38
N THR A 363 -15.11 32.14 4.29
CA THR A 363 -14.31 31.09 4.90
C THR A 363 -14.84 30.90 6.31
N GLU A 364 -15.18 29.68 6.68
CA GLU A 364 -15.89 29.36 7.91
C GLU A 364 -15.19 28.23 8.67
N ILE A 365 -15.22 28.28 10.01
CA ILE A 365 -14.99 27.12 10.86
C ILE A 365 -16.34 26.46 11.12
N LEU A 366 -16.46 25.18 10.79
CA LEU A 366 -17.62 24.34 11.09
C LEU A 366 -17.30 23.46 12.29
N ARG A 367 -18.21 23.43 13.26
CA ARG A 367 -18.24 22.42 14.33
C ARG A 367 -19.13 21.29 13.86
N ILE A 368 -18.58 20.11 13.68
CA ILE A 368 -19.27 18.96 13.10
C ILE A 368 -19.23 17.83 14.12
N GLU A 369 -20.39 17.22 14.37
CA GLU A 369 -20.50 15.95 15.07
C GLU A 369 -20.57 14.82 14.05
N THR A 370 -19.75 13.80 14.25
CA THR A 370 -19.76 12.59 13.44
C THR A 370 -20.09 11.40 14.32
N GLU A 371 -21.07 10.60 13.89
CA GLU A 371 -21.48 9.36 14.56
C GLU A 371 -21.13 8.18 13.66
N GLU A 372 -20.38 7.22 14.22
CA GLU A 372 -19.98 6.00 13.51
C GLU A 372 -20.29 4.78 14.38
N ARG A 373 -20.97 3.78 13.83
CA ARG A 373 -21.14 2.48 14.48
C ARG A 373 -19.85 1.70 14.39
N TYR A 374 -19.44 1.04 15.47
CA TYR A 374 -18.32 0.12 15.39
C TYR A 374 -18.65 -1.01 14.41
N ARG A 375 -17.73 -1.26 13.47
CA ARG A 375 -17.79 -2.39 12.53
C ARG A 375 -16.70 -3.39 12.90
N PRO A 376 -16.93 -4.23 13.93
CA PRO A 376 -15.90 -5.15 14.38
C PRO A 376 -15.60 -6.22 13.32
N LEU A 377 -14.35 -6.68 13.28
CA LEU A 377 -13.92 -7.78 12.43
C LEU A 377 -14.63 -9.07 12.85
N THR A 378 -15.47 -9.60 11.96
CA THR A 378 -16.33 -10.75 12.26
C THR A 378 -15.52 -12.00 12.60
N LEU A 379 -16.14 -12.92 13.35
CA LEU A 379 -15.50 -14.20 13.70
C LEU A 379 -15.08 -15.01 12.45
N GLU A 380 -15.90 -15.00 11.39
CA GLU A 380 -15.55 -15.63 10.11
C GLU A 380 -14.25 -15.05 9.51
N ARG A 381 -14.10 -13.72 9.58
CA ARG A 381 -12.89 -13.04 9.11
C ARG A 381 -11.70 -13.31 10.04
N ALA A 382 -11.93 -13.40 11.35
CA ALA A 382 -10.92 -13.78 12.33
C ALA A 382 -10.38 -15.20 12.06
N HIS A 383 -11.25 -16.15 11.73
CA HIS A 383 -10.85 -17.49 11.31
C HIS A 383 -10.03 -17.50 10.02
N TRP A 384 -10.39 -16.65 9.05
CA TRP A 384 -9.59 -16.52 7.84
C TRP A 384 -8.17 -16.03 8.14
N LEU A 385 -8.01 -15.12 9.10
CA LEU A 385 -6.69 -14.65 9.56
C LEU A 385 -5.92 -15.75 10.33
N LEU A 386 -6.62 -16.54 11.14
CA LEU A 386 -6.05 -17.68 11.88
C LEU A 386 -5.76 -18.90 11.00
N ALA A 387 -6.12 -18.88 9.71
CA ALA A 387 -5.72 -19.91 8.76
C ALA A 387 -4.23 -19.80 8.35
N ASP A 388 -3.61 -18.64 8.62
CA ASP A 388 -2.17 -18.46 8.49
C ASP A 388 -1.45 -19.31 9.56
N PRO A 389 -0.51 -20.20 9.17
CA PRO A 389 0.23 -21.04 10.11
C PRO A 389 1.00 -20.27 11.18
N GLU A 390 1.38 -19.02 10.93
CA GLU A 390 2.09 -18.20 11.92
C GLU A 390 1.16 -17.37 12.82
N ALA A 391 -0.16 -17.38 12.57
CA ALA A 391 -1.13 -16.65 13.37
C ALA A 391 -1.62 -17.45 14.60
N ARG A 392 -1.83 -16.76 15.71
CA ARG A 392 -2.23 -17.35 17.00
C ARG A 392 -3.36 -16.58 17.65
N GLY A 393 -4.34 -17.30 18.19
CA GLY A 393 -5.42 -16.73 18.99
C GLY A 393 -4.98 -16.55 20.44
N LEU A 394 -5.11 -15.34 20.96
CA LEU A 394 -4.68 -14.97 22.31
C LEU A 394 -5.84 -14.38 23.11
N ILE A 395 -5.81 -14.58 24.43
CA ILE A 395 -6.64 -13.86 25.40
C ILE A 395 -5.73 -13.19 26.42
N ASN A 396 -6.11 -12.00 26.87
CA ASN A 396 -5.45 -11.34 28.00
C ASN A 396 -6.24 -11.62 29.29
N PRO A 397 -5.70 -12.40 30.25
CA PRO A 397 -6.44 -12.77 31.46
C PRO A 397 -6.79 -11.58 32.37
N ARG A 398 -6.06 -10.46 32.28
CA ARG A 398 -6.35 -9.27 33.09
C ARG A 398 -7.51 -8.46 32.54
N SER A 399 -7.64 -8.37 31.21
CA SER A 399 -8.70 -7.59 30.57
C SER A 399 -9.87 -8.42 30.08
N GLY A 400 -9.72 -9.75 30.00
CA GLY A 400 -10.70 -10.67 29.43
C GLY A 400 -10.96 -10.44 27.93
N LYS A 401 -10.00 -9.83 27.21
CA LYS A 401 -10.13 -9.48 25.78
C LYS A 401 -9.40 -10.49 24.91
N ALA A 402 -9.86 -10.65 23.67
CA ALA A 402 -9.24 -11.51 22.67
C ALA A 402 -8.44 -10.71 21.63
N ALA A 403 -7.37 -11.30 21.09
CA ALA A 403 -6.55 -10.75 20.02
C ALA A 403 -5.99 -11.88 19.13
N ILE A 404 -5.78 -11.60 17.85
CA ILE A 404 -4.99 -12.46 16.96
C ILE A 404 -3.59 -11.88 16.90
N CYS A 405 -2.58 -12.67 17.25
CA CYS A 405 -1.19 -12.32 17.12
C CYS A 405 -0.60 -12.99 15.89
N ARG A 406 0.00 -12.20 15.00
CA ARG A 406 0.68 -12.69 13.80
C ARG A 406 2.01 -11.96 13.63
N PRO A 407 3.02 -12.58 13.01
CA PRO A 407 4.20 -11.86 12.57
C PRO A 407 3.80 -10.73 11.64
N THR A 408 4.49 -9.61 11.78
CA THR A 408 4.45 -8.52 10.82
C THR A 408 5.88 -8.22 10.36
N PHE A 409 6.02 -7.34 9.38
CA PHE A 409 7.32 -6.89 8.88
C PHE A 409 8.23 -6.49 10.04
N SER A 410 9.48 -6.94 9.98
CA SER A 410 10.46 -6.60 10.98
C SER A 410 10.85 -5.14 10.83
N LEU A 411 10.97 -4.44 11.96
CA LEU A 411 11.46 -3.06 11.97
C LEU A 411 12.98 -3.09 11.91
N THR A 412 13.56 -2.44 10.92
CA THR A 412 15.00 -2.18 10.92
C THR A 412 15.25 -0.96 11.77
N ASP A 413 15.94 -1.12 12.91
CA ASP A 413 16.30 0.00 13.77
C ASP A 413 17.36 0.90 13.11
N GLU A 414 17.70 2.03 13.74
CA GLU A 414 18.67 2.99 13.19
C GLU A 414 20.08 2.39 13.07
N GLU A 415 20.35 1.32 13.81
CA GLU A 415 21.58 0.53 13.74
C GLU A 415 21.53 -0.57 12.67
N GLY A 416 20.41 -0.74 11.96
CA GLY A 416 20.23 -1.72 10.91
C GLY A 416 19.89 -3.13 11.40
N ARG A 417 19.59 -3.30 12.70
CA ARG A 417 19.19 -4.59 13.25
C ARG A 417 17.71 -4.83 12.97
N THR A 418 17.42 -6.05 12.52
CA THR A 418 16.06 -6.53 12.28
C THR A 418 15.38 -6.83 13.61
N VAL A 419 14.47 -5.97 14.04
CA VAL A 419 13.63 -6.15 15.22
C VAL A 419 12.32 -6.81 14.81
N ARG A 420 12.13 -8.06 15.24
CA ARG A 420 10.89 -8.80 14.98
C ARG A 420 9.72 -8.13 15.69
N ARG A 421 8.59 -8.04 14.99
CA ARG A 421 7.35 -7.42 15.50
C ARG A 421 6.18 -8.37 15.36
N TYR A 422 5.22 -8.19 16.26
CA TYR A 422 3.92 -8.84 16.20
C TYR A 422 2.84 -7.80 15.96
N GLU A 423 1.92 -8.13 15.08
CA GLU A 423 0.66 -7.41 14.90
C GLU A 423 -0.41 -8.11 15.73
N LEU A 424 -1.03 -7.36 16.64
CA LEU A 424 -2.17 -7.76 17.45
C LEU A 424 -3.43 -7.19 16.83
N VAL A 425 -4.18 -8.03 16.13
CA VAL A 425 -5.48 -7.69 15.56
C VAL A 425 -6.56 -7.96 16.61
N ARG A 426 -7.35 -6.94 16.93
CA ARG A 426 -8.53 -7.01 17.78
C ARG A 426 -9.79 -6.74 16.94
N PRO A 427 -11.00 -6.98 17.46
CA PRO A 427 -12.24 -6.73 16.72
C PRO A 427 -12.34 -5.31 16.15
N THR A 428 -11.92 -4.29 16.90
CA THR A 428 -12.10 -2.87 16.51
C THR A 428 -10.81 -2.10 16.28
N ARG A 429 -9.65 -2.70 16.55
CA ARG A 429 -8.35 -2.03 16.44
C ARG A 429 -7.24 -3.01 16.13
N THR A 430 -6.15 -2.50 15.59
CA THR A 430 -4.92 -3.27 15.39
C THR A 430 -3.77 -2.52 16.03
N GLU A 431 -2.99 -3.23 16.84
CA GLU A 431 -1.81 -2.70 17.54
C GLU A 431 -0.57 -3.47 17.09
N ARG A 432 0.60 -2.84 17.11
CA ARG A 432 1.86 -3.49 16.73
C ARG A 432 2.87 -3.34 17.83
N HIS A 433 3.43 -4.46 18.28
CA HIS A 433 4.40 -4.51 19.35
C HIS A 433 5.72 -5.08 18.83
N ARG A 434 6.84 -4.52 19.31
CA ARG A 434 8.14 -5.20 19.19
C ARG A 434 8.10 -6.49 20.00
N GLN A 435 8.86 -7.50 19.58
CA GLN A 435 8.87 -8.81 20.24
C GLN A 435 9.26 -8.74 21.73
N ASP A 436 10.22 -7.88 22.07
CA ASP A 436 10.66 -7.64 23.46
C ASP A 436 9.53 -7.06 24.31
N LEU A 437 8.89 -5.99 23.82
CA LEU A 437 7.75 -5.35 24.51
C LEU A 437 6.51 -6.25 24.54
N PHE A 438 6.33 -7.10 23.52
CA PHE A 438 5.23 -8.05 23.49
C PHE A 438 5.38 -9.11 24.60
N ALA A 439 6.60 -9.54 24.93
CA ALA A 439 6.82 -10.48 26.03
C ALA A 439 6.41 -9.90 27.41
N GLU A 440 6.38 -8.58 27.55
CA GLU A 440 5.90 -7.89 28.76
C GLU A 440 4.37 -7.77 28.81
N THR A 441 3.69 -8.06 27.70
CA THR A 441 2.23 -8.06 27.65
C THR A 441 1.66 -9.35 28.24
N HIS A 442 0.48 -9.25 28.86
CA HIS A 442 -0.17 -10.39 29.53
C HIS A 442 -1.04 -11.22 28.57
N TRP A 443 -0.70 -11.28 27.28
CA TRP A 443 -1.46 -12.06 26.31
C TRP A 443 -1.00 -13.53 26.34
N THR A 444 -1.95 -14.46 26.40
CA THR A 444 -1.69 -15.90 26.48
C THR A 444 -2.38 -16.63 25.35
N ASP A 445 -1.71 -17.62 24.76
CA ASP A 445 -2.31 -18.50 23.75
C ASP A 445 -3.49 -19.28 24.34
N VAL A 446 -4.56 -19.40 23.55
CA VAL A 446 -5.78 -20.11 23.95
C VAL A 446 -6.26 -21.05 22.86
N ASP A 447 -7.09 -22.03 23.24
CA ASP A 447 -7.75 -22.88 22.26
C ASP A 447 -8.81 -22.10 21.46
N ARG A 448 -9.22 -22.70 20.33
CA ARG A 448 -10.12 -22.06 19.38
C ARG A 448 -11.51 -21.79 19.97
N ALA A 449 -12.05 -22.67 20.82
CA ALA A 449 -13.38 -22.48 21.38
C ALA A 449 -13.40 -21.30 22.36
N SER A 450 -12.38 -21.21 23.23
CA SER A 450 -12.21 -20.09 24.16
C SER A 450 -12.01 -18.76 23.42
N PHE A 451 -11.21 -18.75 22.35
CA PHE A 451 -11.03 -17.57 21.52
C PHE A 451 -12.33 -17.12 20.85
N ASP A 452 -13.08 -18.05 20.25
CA ASP A 452 -14.31 -17.76 19.51
C ASP A 452 -15.36 -17.14 20.41
N GLU A 453 -15.52 -17.67 21.64
CA GLU A 453 -16.46 -17.14 22.63
C GLU A 453 -16.13 -15.68 23.00
N VAL A 454 -14.89 -15.40 23.37
CA VAL A 454 -14.47 -14.06 23.80
C VAL A 454 -14.49 -13.07 22.63
N TRP A 455 -14.07 -13.50 21.44
CA TRP A 455 -14.07 -12.66 20.24
C TRP A 455 -15.49 -12.29 19.83
N GLN A 456 -16.40 -13.28 19.78
CA GLN A 456 -17.80 -13.06 19.42
C GLN A 456 -18.51 -12.15 20.43
N ALA A 457 -18.30 -12.36 21.73
CA ALA A 457 -18.84 -11.51 22.77
C ALA A 457 -18.36 -10.05 22.64
N GLU A 458 -17.08 -9.84 22.30
CA GLU A 458 -16.54 -8.49 22.06
C GLU A 458 -17.12 -7.86 20.78
N CYS A 459 -17.26 -8.62 19.70
CA CYS A 459 -17.91 -8.16 18.47
C CYS A 459 -19.37 -7.72 18.72
N GLU A 460 -20.14 -8.52 19.45
CA GLU A 460 -21.55 -8.20 19.76
C GLU A 460 -21.66 -6.94 20.64
N ALA A 461 -20.83 -6.85 21.68
CA ALA A 461 -20.79 -5.68 22.56
C ALA A 461 -20.42 -4.39 21.80
N MET A 462 -19.50 -4.47 20.83
CA MET A 462 -19.08 -3.31 20.04
C MET A 462 -20.10 -2.93 18.98
N THR A 463 -20.76 -3.89 18.32
CA THR A 463 -21.74 -3.61 17.26
C THR A 463 -22.93 -2.78 17.76
N ALA A 464 -23.28 -2.92 19.04
CA ALA A 464 -24.33 -2.13 19.69
C ALA A 464 -23.91 -0.70 20.05
N GLN A 465 -22.62 -0.37 19.98
CA GLN A 465 -22.09 0.93 20.37
C GLN A 465 -21.89 1.85 19.17
N THR A 466 -22.14 3.13 19.39
CA THR A 466 -21.78 4.20 18.46
C THR A 466 -20.69 5.06 19.07
N ARG A 467 -19.77 5.52 18.22
CA ARG A 467 -18.76 6.50 18.58
C ARG A 467 -19.20 7.84 18.02
N THR A 468 -19.45 8.78 18.92
CA THR A 468 -19.61 10.19 18.57
C THR A 468 -18.30 10.93 18.80
N GLN A 469 -17.96 11.81 17.87
CA GLN A 469 -16.82 12.70 18.01
C GLN A 469 -17.14 14.07 17.40
N ILE A 470 -16.61 15.12 18.03
CA ILE A 470 -16.71 16.49 17.54
C ILE A 470 -15.40 16.82 16.83
N ILE A 471 -15.52 17.27 15.59
CA ILE A 471 -14.41 17.72 14.76
C ILE A 471 -14.65 19.16 14.30
N TYR A 472 -13.57 19.85 13.97
CA TYR A 472 -13.63 21.21 13.45
C TYR A 472 -13.07 21.25 12.03
N LEU A 473 -13.82 21.83 11.10
CA LEU A 473 -13.44 21.92 9.70
C LEU A 473 -13.42 23.38 9.25
N VAL A 474 -12.29 23.86 8.73
CA VAL A 474 -12.25 25.14 8.02
C VAL A 474 -12.58 24.92 6.55
N THR A 475 -13.67 25.53 6.07
CA THR A 475 -14.19 25.41 4.70
C THR A 475 -14.24 26.77 4.00
N GLY A 476 -14.29 26.79 2.67
CA GLY A 476 -14.33 28.02 1.85
C GLY A 476 -13.02 28.29 1.11
N LEU A 477 -12.64 29.57 0.97
CA LEU A 477 -11.37 29.96 0.34
C LEU A 477 -10.19 29.75 1.29
N LEU A 478 -9.49 28.62 1.16
CA LEU A 478 -8.41 28.23 2.06
C LEU A 478 -7.06 28.92 1.79
N LEU A 479 -6.72 29.17 0.53
CA LEU A 479 -5.43 29.79 0.13
C LEU A 479 -5.13 31.11 0.89
N PRO A 480 -6.09 32.05 1.05
CA PRO A 480 -5.84 33.31 1.76
C PRO A 480 -5.70 33.18 3.28
N VAL A 481 -6.11 32.05 3.87
CA VAL A 481 -5.99 31.77 5.31
C VAL A 481 -4.88 30.75 5.60
N TRP A 482 -4.22 30.22 4.56
CA TRP A 482 -3.30 29.08 4.63
C TRP A 482 -2.15 29.30 5.62
N GLY A 483 -1.49 30.45 5.57
CA GLY A 483 -0.37 30.77 6.47
C GLY A 483 -0.75 31.03 7.94
N LYS A 484 -2.04 30.96 8.30
CA LYS A 484 -2.53 31.04 9.69
C LYS A 484 -3.09 29.71 10.20
N LEU A 485 -3.21 28.73 9.32
CA LEU A 485 -3.55 27.36 9.70
C LEU A 485 -2.27 26.67 10.18
N PRO A 486 -2.37 25.61 11.02
CA PRO A 486 -1.19 24.91 11.54
C PRO A 486 -0.33 24.39 10.39
N ASP A 487 0.99 24.25 10.54
CA ASP A 487 1.79 23.58 9.49
C ASP A 487 1.64 22.05 9.56
N ASP A 488 1.31 21.54 10.75
CA ASP A 488 1.06 20.13 11.02
C ASP A 488 -0.38 19.76 10.59
N HIS A 489 -0.57 18.57 9.99
CA HIS A 489 -1.85 18.09 9.43
C HIS A 489 -2.41 18.92 8.25
N VAL A 490 -1.73 18.92 7.10
CA VAL A 490 -2.15 19.61 5.84
C VAL A 490 -3.34 18.92 5.13
N GLN A 491 -4.04 18.00 5.80
CA GLN A 491 -5.04 17.14 5.20
C GLN A 491 -6.34 17.89 4.90
N VAL A 492 -6.80 17.79 3.65
CA VAL A 492 -8.08 18.35 3.20
C VAL A 492 -9.13 17.26 3.25
N TRP A 493 -10.16 17.46 4.07
CA TRP A 493 -11.24 16.53 4.27
C TRP A 493 -12.46 16.90 3.46
N ARG A 494 -13.12 15.88 2.91
CA ARG A 494 -14.46 15.98 2.34
C ARG A 494 -15.46 15.35 3.29
N LEU A 495 -16.57 16.04 3.50
CA LEU A 495 -17.72 15.49 4.23
C LEU A 495 -18.97 15.64 3.37
N THR A 496 -19.89 14.69 3.51
CA THR A 496 -21.25 14.82 2.98
C THR A 496 -22.20 14.78 4.17
N SER A 497 -22.79 15.91 4.51
CA SER A 497 -23.80 16.02 5.56
C SER A 497 -25.03 15.20 5.19
N ASP A 498 -25.80 14.76 6.19
CA ASP A 498 -27.09 14.09 6.00
C ASP A 498 -28.05 14.97 5.15
N ASP A 499 -27.91 16.30 5.24
CA ASP A 499 -28.67 17.30 4.47
C ASP A 499 -28.26 17.37 2.98
N GLY A 500 -27.38 16.46 2.52
CA GLY A 500 -26.88 16.42 1.15
C GLY A 500 -25.79 17.45 0.82
N GLN A 501 -25.32 18.22 1.80
CA GLN A 501 -24.26 19.22 1.60
C GLN A 501 -22.88 18.55 1.51
N SER A 502 -22.20 18.71 0.38
CA SER A 502 -20.79 18.33 0.23
C SER A 502 -19.88 19.47 0.68
N LEU A 503 -19.20 19.28 1.80
CA LEU A 503 -18.24 20.24 2.36
C LEU A 503 -16.81 19.78 2.07
N LEU A 504 -15.92 20.74 1.81
CA LEU A 504 -14.51 20.48 1.57
C LEU A 504 -13.69 21.51 2.34
N GLY A 505 -12.80 21.03 3.21
CA GLY A 505 -12.12 21.89 4.16
C GLY A 505 -10.95 21.22 4.85
N ARG A 506 -10.22 21.95 5.67
CA ARG A 506 -9.11 21.43 6.47
C ARG A 506 -9.59 21.09 7.87
N LEU A 507 -9.27 19.90 8.37
CA LEU A 507 -9.62 19.49 9.73
C LEU A 507 -8.64 20.12 10.71
N ILE A 508 -9.16 20.65 11.80
CA ILE A 508 -8.41 21.40 12.79
C ILE A 508 -8.57 20.74 14.15
N PRO A 509 -7.48 20.46 14.87
CA PRO A 509 -7.56 20.02 16.25
C PRO A 509 -8.39 21.01 17.08
N ALA A 510 -9.35 20.52 17.87
CA ALA A 510 -10.20 21.35 18.73
C ALA A 510 -9.41 22.41 19.53
N PRO A 511 -8.20 22.11 20.07
CA PRO A 511 -7.46 23.10 20.84
C PRO A 511 -6.90 24.29 20.04
N LEU A 512 -6.84 24.19 18.71
CA LEU A 512 -6.33 25.25 17.83
C LEU A 512 -7.41 26.19 17.32
N VAL A 513 -8.68 25.85 17.53
CA VAL A 513 -9.83 26.61 17.03
C VAL A 513 -9.85 28.03 17.60
N GLU A 514 -9.66 28.18 18.91
CA GLU A 514 -9.65 29.50 19.56
C GLU A 514 -8.48 30.36 19.09
N ARG A 515 -7.28 29.78 18.90
CA ARG A 515 -6.09 30.48 18.39
C ARG A 515 -6.34 30.99 16.97
N ILE A 516 -6.93 30.16 16.11
CA ILE A 516 -7.22 30.50 14.71
C ILE A 516 -8.31 31.57 14.65
N ALA A 517 -9.40 31.41 15.39
CA ALA A 517 -10.46 32.42 15.47
C ALA A 517 -9.92 33.77 15.96
N SER A 518 -9.10 33.78 17.01
CA SER A 518 -8.43 34.98 17.53
C SER A 518 -7.51 35.62 16.50
N ALA A 519 -6.77 34.82 15.71
CA ALA A 519 -5.89 35.34 14.67
C ALA A 519 -6.65 36.04 13.52
N PHE A 520 -7.97 35.82 13.42
CA PHE A 520 -8.89 36.52 12.53
C PHE A 520 -9.78 37.56 13.25
N GLY A 521 -9.51 37.86 14.53
CA GLY A 521 -10.24 38.88 15.29
C GLY A 521 -11.62 38.45 15.77
N ILE A 522 -11.87 37.14 15.86
CA ILE A 522 -13.15 36.57 16.27
C ILE A 522 -13.00 35.88 17.62
N SER A 523 -13.87 36.25 18.56
CA SER A 523 -14.02 35.54 19.82
C SER A 523 -14.83 34.26 19.58
N ALA A 524 -14.15 33.16 19.27
CA ALA A 524 -14.73 31.83 19.36
C ALA A 524 -14.34 31.22 20.70
N HIS A 525 -15.33 30.88 21.53
CA HIS A 525 -15.08 30.10 22.75
C HIS A 525 -15.40 28.64 22.47
N VAL A 526 -14.43 27.77 22.70
CA VAL A 526 -14.59 26.32 22.55
C VAL A 526 -14.26 25.68 23.88
N GLU A 527 -15.25 25.02 24.50
CA GLU A 527 -14.95 24.10 25.59
C GLU A 527 -14.16 22.92 25.03
N ILE A 528 -12.86 22.90 25.32
CA ILE A 528 -11.95 21.85 24.91
C ILE A 528 -11.86 20.85 26.06
N ASP A 529 -12.33 19.63 25.82
CA ASP A 529 -12.14 18.52 26.76
C ASP A 529 -10.65 18.29 27.05
N LEU A 530 -10.34 17.91 28.29
CA LEU A 530 -8.99 17.64 28.75
C LEU A 530 -8.33 16.52 27.90
N GLY A 531 -9.12 15.53 27.48
CA GLY A 531 -8.72 14.48 26.52
C GLY A 531 -8.14 15.03 25.23
N ALA A 532 -8.87 15.93 24.59
CA ALA A 532 -8.45 16.54 23.34
C ALA A 532 -7.16 17.38 23.49
N ARG A 533 -6.97 18.04 24.65
CA ARG A 533 -5.74 18.79 24.94
C ARG A 533 -4.52 17.89 25.09
N VAL A 534 -4.66 16.82 25.88
CA VAL A 534 -3.57 15.86 26.12
C VAL A 534 -3.17 15.17 24.82
N GLU A 535 -4.16 14.77 24.02
CA GLU A 535 -3.90 14.10 22.74
C GLU A 535 -3.23 15.03 21.73
N HIS A 536 -3.63 16.32 21.69
CA HIS A 536 -2.96 17.32 20.86
C HIS A 536 -1.50 17.50 21.27
N VAL A 537 -1.20 17.69 22.57
CA VAL A 537 0.18 17.78 23.07
C VAL A 537 0.97 16.52 22.71
N ARG A 538 0.35 15.34 22.83
CA ARG A 538 0.97 14.06 22.51
C ARG A 538 1.30 13.92 21.03
N THR A 539 0.51 14.51 20.13
CA THR A 539 0.65 14.35 18.68
C THR A 539 1.51 15.46 18.06
N SER A 540 1.17 16.73 18.30
CA SER A 540 1.88 17.88 17.72
C SER A 540 3.15 18.22 18.49
N GLY A 541 3.19 17.96 19.80
CA GLY A 541 4.25 18.44 20.69
C GLY A 541 4.16 19.93 21.02
N GLU A 542 3.12 20.64 20.54
CA GLU A 542 2.84 22.01 20.98
C GLU A 542 2.51 22.03 22.48
N ILE A 543 2.95 23.11 23.14
CA ILE A 543 2.72 23.32 24.57
C ILE A 543 1.31 23.86 24.75
N MET A 544 0.49 23.17 25.57
CA MET A 544 -0.90 23.56 25.81
C MET A 544 -1.16 23.91 27.26
N PRO A 545 -1.99 24.93 27.56
CA PRO A 545 -2.45 25.20 28.92
C PRO A 545 -3.43 24.12 29.39
N ILE A 546 -3.25 23.68 30.64
CA ILE A 546 -4.13 22.76 31.36
C ILE A 546 -4.40 23.38 32.74
N GLY A 547 -5.53 24.08 32.86
CA GLY A 547 -5.82 24.93 34.01
C GLY A 547 -4.79 26.06 34.15
N ALA A 548 -4.17 26.17 35.33
CA ALA A 548 -3.09 27.11 35.60
C ALA A 548 -1.69 26.62 35.19
N LEU A 549 -1.57 25.37 34.73
CA LEU A 549 -0.31 24.73 34.34
C LEU A 549 -0.18 24.65 32.81
N ARG A 550 1.00 24.31 32.31
CA ARG A 550 1.22 23.98 30.90
C ARG A 550 1.72 22.55 30.74
N LEU A 551 1.23 21.85 29.72
CA LEU A 551 1.65 20.49 29.37
C LEU A 551 2.49 20.52 28.10
N LYS A 552 3.60 19.78 28.10
CA LYS A 552 4.54 19.67 26.98
C LYS A 552 4.89 18.22 26.72
N ARG A 553 5.09 17.84 25.45
CA ARG A 553 5.75 16.58 25.08
C ARG A 553 7.27 16.75 25.13
N ALA A 554 7.95 15.90 25.88
CA ALA A 554 9.40 15.95 26.07
C ALA A 554 10.03 14.58 25.80
N LEU A 555 11.12 14.59 25.01
CA LEU A 555 11.96 13.41 24.81
C LEU A 555 12.96 13.31 25.96
N VAL A 556 12.92 12.22 26.71
CA VAL A 556 13.84 11.94 27.83
C VAL A 556 14.34 10.51 27.71
N ALA A 557 15.65 10.33 27.57
CA ALA A 557 16.31 9.03 27.44
C ALA A 557 15.73 8.15 26.30
N GLY A 558 15.28 8.76 25.20
CA GLY A 558 14.69 8.06 24.05
C GLY A 558 13.17 7.86 24.14
N ASP A 559 12.56 8.12 25.29
CA ASP A 559 11.12 7.99 25.48
C ASP A 559 10.40 9.34 25.38
N GLN A 560 9.27 9.36 24.68
CA GLN A 560 8.35 10.50 24.66
C GLN A 560 7.51 10.52 25.93
N ARG A 561 7.61 11.61 26.70
CA ARG A 561 6.94 11.79 28.00
C ARG A 561 6.12 13.07 28.04
N LEU A 562 5.08 13.09 28.87
CA LEU A 562 4.28 14.29 29.14
C LEU A 562 4.88 15.02 30.34
N GLU A 563 5.34 16.25 30.14
CA GLU A 563 5.97 17.10 31.15
C GLU A 563 5.02 18.25 31.54
N LEU A 564 4.90 18.47 32.85
CA LEU A 564 4.19 19.61 33.42
C LEU A 564 5.15 20.78 33.66
N LEU A 565 4.74 21.96 33.20
CA LEU A 565 5.44 23.23 33.30
C LEU A 565 4.64 24.20 34.18
N ASP A 566 5.33 25.23 34.68
CA ASP A 566 4.79 26.33 35.50
C ASP A 566 4.14 25.91 36.83
N TRP A 567 4.49 24.73 37.35
CA TRP A 567 4.13 24.35 38.72
C TRP A 567 5.02 25.07 39.73
N LYS A 568 4.45 25.44 40.88
CA LYS A 568 5.19 26.07 41.98
C LYS A 568 5.86 25.00 42.86
N PRO A 569 7.08 25.24 43.40
CA PRO A 569 7.78 24.28 44.24
C PRO A 569 6.96 23.77 45.43
N GLU A 570 6.09 24.60 46.00
CA GLU A 570 5.23 24.27 47.14
C GLU A 570 4.15 23.24 46.77
N ALA A 571 3.76 23.15 45.50
CA ALA A 571 2.76 22.20 45.01
C ALA A 571 3.35 20.81 44.74
N LEU A 572 4.68 20.64 44.81
CA LEU A 572 5.36 19.40 44.44
C LEU A 572 4.88 18.16 45.23
N PRO A 573 4.68 18.21 46.56
CA PRO A 573 4.16 17.06 47.31
C PRO A 573 2.75 16.65 46.86
N HIS A 574 1.90 17.65 46.56
CA HIS A 574 0.53 17.42 46.11
C HIS A 574 0.48 16.82 44.70
N LEU A 575 1.31 17.32 43.77
CA LEU A 575 1.42 16.80 42.41
C LEU A 575 1.95 15.36 42.40
N LYS A 576 2.88 15.01 43.29
CA LYS A 576 3.33 13.63 43.47
C LYS A 576 2.23 12.73 44.04
N ALA A 577 1.47 13.21 45.02
CA ALA A 577 0.33 12.48 45.58
C ALA A 577 -0.78 12.23 44.54
N ALA A 578 -0.95 13.13 43.56
CA ALA A 578 -1.88 12.96 42.45
C ALA A 578 -1.43 11.88 41.45
N GLY A 579 -0.14 11.52 41.43
CA GLY A 579 0.42 10.47 40.55
C GLY A 579 1.50 10.94 39.59
N CYS A 580 1.93 12.20 39.65
CA CYS A 580 3.08 12.69 38.88
C CYS A 580 4.40 12.16 39.46
N PHE A 581 5.42 12.01 38.62
CA PHE A 581 6.76 11.63 39.06
C PHE A 581 7.80 12.66 38.63
N THR A 582 8.96 12.66 39.29
CA THR A 582 10.00 13.67 39.05
C THR A 582 11.33 13.03 38.70
N GLU A 583 12.08 13.68 37.83
CA GLU A 583 13.50 13.39 37.61
C GLU A 583 14.33 14.67 37.66
N ILE A 584 15.57 14.57 38.11
CA ILE A 584 16.51 15.69 38.10
C ILE A 584 17.34 15.57 36.84
N ILE A 585 17.13 16.47 35.88
CA ILE A 585 17.81 16.49 34.58
C ILE A 585 18.44 17.87 34.41
N GLN A 586 19.73 17.93 34.08
CA GLN A 586 20.48 19.19 33.95
C GLN A 586 20.31 20.13 35.16
N HIS A 587 20.41 19.55 36.37
CA HIS A 587 20.26 20.28 37.65
C HIS A 587 18.88 20.95 37.86
N ARG A 588 17.85 20.54 37.12
CA ARG A 588 16.46 20.99 37.32
C ARG A 588 15.55 19.80 37.60
N THR A 589 14.68 19.94 38.60
CA THR A 589 13.59 18.98 38.85
C THR A 589 12.55 19.15 37.75
N ARG A 590 12.36 18.13 36.94
CA ARG A 590 11.31 18.06 35.91
C ARG A 590 10.22 17.13 36.39
N LEU A 591 8.96 17.50 36.12
CA LEU A 591 7.76 16.80 36.60
C LEU A 591 7.02 16.19 35.41
N PHE A 592 6.74 14.90 35.48
CA PHE A 592 6.15 14.13 34.40
C PHE A 592 4.86 13.42 34.82
N VAL A 593 4.00 13.17 33.84
CA VAL A 593 2.74 12.44 34.01
C VAL A 593 2.82 11.10 33.28
N PRO A 594 2.50 9.96 33.94
CA PRO A 594 2.45 8.65 33.29
C PRO A 594 1.43 8.63 32.13
N PRO A 595 1.82 8.21 30.91
CA PRO A 595 0.93 8.26 29.73
C PRO A 595 -0.37 7.48 29.91
N SER A 596 -0.31 6.32 30.57
CA SER A 596 -1.47 5.42 30.76
C SER A 596 -2.53 5.99 31.72
N ARG A 597 -2.17 6.95 32.57
CA ARG A 597 -3.06 7.57 33.56
C ARG A 597 -3.12 9.09 33.41
N ALA A 598 -2.66 9.62 32.29
CA ALA A 598 -2.49 11.05 32.11
C ALA A 598 -3.81 11.82 32.30
N LEU A 599 -4.91 11.30 31.76
CA LEU A 599 -6.23 11.93 31.87
C LEU A 599 -6.75 11.98 33.32
N GLU A 600 -6.67 10.86 34.03
CA GLU A 600 -7.09 10.74 35.42
C GLU A 600 -6.29 11.69 36.34
N ILE A 601 -4.97 11.72 36.15
CA ILE A 601 -4.05 12.53 36.96
C ILE A 601 -4.23 14.01 36.67
N LEU A 602 -4.31 14.39 35.39
CA LEU A 602 -4.49 15.79 35.01
C LEU A 602 -5.84 16.33 35.45
N ALA A 603 -6.93 15.55 35.36
CA ALA A 603 -8.25 15.95 35.84
C ALA A 603 -8.21 16.30 37.35
N ARG A 604 -7.57 15.43 38.16
CA ARG A 604 -7.42 15.65 39.61
C ARG A 604 -6.56 16.86 39.99
N ILE A 605 -5.72 17.36 39.09
CA ILE A 605 -4.83 18.51 39.33
C ILE A 605 -5.48 19.82 38.84
N THR A 606 -6.45 19.72 37.93
CA THR A 606 -7.17 20.88 37.37
C THR A 606 -8.51 21.18 38.03
N ASP A 607 -9.09 20.22 38.74
CA ASP A 607 -10.19 20.43 39.68
C ASP A 607 -9.69 21.15 40.95
#